data_AF-A0A7F8PZ35-F1
#
_entry.id   AF-A0A7F8PZ35-F1
#
_cell.length_a   1.000
_cell.length_b   1.000
_cell.length_c   1.000
_cell.angle_alpha   90.00
_cell.angle_beta   90.00
_cell.angle_gamma   90.00
#
_symmetry.space_group_name_H-M   'P 1'
#
loop_
_entity.id
_entity.type
_entity.pdbx_description
1 polymer ?
#
loop_
_entity_poly.entity_id
_entity_poly.type
_entity_poly.pdbx_seq_one_letter_code
_entity_poly.pdbx_strand_id
1 'polypeptide(L)'
;MHSKTTQRNKQIAMGRKKFNMDPKKGIQFLIENDLLQNSPEDVAQFLYKGEGLNKTVIGDYLGERDDFNIKVLQAFVELHEFADLNLVQALR
;
A
#
# COMPACT_ATOMS: atom_id res chain seq x y z
N MET A 1 18.71 17.89 15.45
CA MET A 1 18.34 17.09 14.25
C MET A 1 17.38 15.91 14.52
N HIS A 2 16.97 15.62 15.76
CA HIS A 2 16.09 14.48 16.12
C HIS A 2 14.57 14.67 15.91
N SER A 3 14.09 15.89 15.63
CA SER A 3 12.64 16.19 15.63
C SER A 3 11.93 15.85 14.30
N LYS A 4 12.61 15.99 13.16
CA LYS A 4 12.00 15.81 11.82
C LYS A 4 11.63 14.34 11.53
N THR A 5 12.50 13.39 11.88
CA THR A 5 12.24 11.94 11.69
C THR A 5 11.06 11.48 12.55
N THR A 6 10.96 11.98 13.78
CA THR A 6 9.87 11.67 14.71
C THR A 6 8.52 12.18 14.18
N GLN A 7 8.49 13.36 13.56
CA GLN A 7 7.28 13.91 12.95
C GLN A 7 6.83 13.12 11.72
N ARG A 8 7.77 12.78 10.82
CA ARG A 8 7.48 11.95 9.63
C ARG A 8 6.90 10.59 10.02
N ASN A 9 7.50 9.92 11.00
CA ASN A 9 7.02 8.62 11.49
C ASN A 9 5.60 8.70 12.08
N LYS A 10 5.29 9.77 12.80
CA LYS A 10 3.93 10.02 13.33
C LYS A 10 2.90 10.21 12.21
N GLN A 11 3.24 10.97 11.16
CA GLN A 11 2.34 11.16 10.03
C GLN A 11 2.11 9.86 9.25
N ILE A 12 3.15 9.04 9.05
CA ILE A 12 3.02 7.72 8.43
C ILE A 12 2.10 6.83 9.27
N ALA A 13 2.29 6.77 10.59
CA ALA A 13 1.43 5.99 11.48
C ALA A 13 -0.05 6.45 11.40
N MET A 14 -0.28 7.76 11.31
CA MET A 14 -1.61 8.32 11.12
C MET A 14 -2.20 7.98 9.75
N GLY A 15 -1.41 8.02 8.69
CA GLY A 15 -1.81 7.61 7.34
C GLY A 15 -2.20 6.14 7.26
N ARG A 16 -1.43 5.25 7.91
CA ARG A 16 -1.78 3.82 8.07
C ARG A 16 -3.09 3.63 8.81
N LYS A 17 -3.30 4.36 9.92
CA LYS A 17 -4.57 4.31 10.65
C LYS A 17 -5.74 4.78 9.79
N LYS A 18 -5.57 5.86 9.01
CA LYS A 18 -6.58 6.34 8.05
C LYS A 18 -6.86 5.30 6.98
N PHE A 19 -5.83 4.68 6.40
CA PHE A 19 -5.98 3.61 5.42
C PHE A 19 -6.83 2.46 5.96
N ASN A 20 -6.56 2.00 7.19
CA ASN A 20 -7.33 0.92 7.81
C ASN A 20 -8.80 1.28 8.09
N MET A 21 -9.16 2.57 8.09
CA MET A 21 -10.55 3.04 8.22
C MET A 21 -11.21 3.29 6.85
N ASP A 22 -10.45 3.84 5.91
CA ASP A 22 -10.87 4.19 4.55
C ASP A 22 -9.60 4.19 3.67
N PRO A 23 -9.41 3.18 2.80
CA PRO A 23 -8.17 3.01 2.08
C PRO A 23 -7.89 4.17 1.11
N LYS A 24 -8.92 4.66 0.41
CA LYS A 24 -8.78 5.80 -0.52
C LYS A 24 -8.32 7.06 0.21
N LYS A 25 -8.97 7.41 1.35
CA LYS A 25 -8.56 8.57 2.15
C LYS A 25 -7.19 8.39 2.78
N GLY A 26 -6.81 7.17 3.15
CA GLY A 26 -5.49 6.86 3.69
C GLY A 26 -4.38 7.10 2.68
N ILE A 27 -4.53 6.57 1.47
CA ILE A 27 -3.58 6.79 0.36
C ILE A 27 -3.51 8.27 0.00
N GLN A 28 -4.66 8.93 -0.16
CA GLN A 28 -4.71 10.36 -0.45
C GLN A 28 -3.98 11.19 0.62
N PHE A 29 -4.21 10.91 1.91
CA PHE A 29 -3.51 11.60 3.00
C PHE A 29 -1.98 11.41 2.92
N LEU A 30 -1.51 10.20 2.61
CA LEU A 30 -0.08 9.93 2.48
C LEU A 30 0.54 10.69 1.30
N ILE A 31 -0.18 10.79 0.18
CA ILE A 31 0.25 11.53 -1.00
C ILE A 31 0.30 13.04 -0.73
N GLU A 32 -0.75 13.60 -0.15
CA GLU A 32 -0.85 15.04 0.18
C GLU A 32 0.20 15.51 1.19
N ASN A 33 0.78 14.59 1.97
CA ASN A 33 1.83 14.89 2.95
C ASN A 33 3.25 14.52 2.45
N ASP A 34 3.42 14.21 1.15
CA ASP A 34 4.70 13.80 0.54
C ASP A 34 5.33 12.57 1.23
N LEU A 35 4.47 11.68 1.73
CA LEU A 35 4.85 10.42 2.38
C LEU A 35 4.77 9.23 1.43
N LEU A 36 4.02 9.36 0.34
CA LEU A 36 3.81 8.37 -0.71
C LEU A 36 3.69 9.08 -2.05
N GLN A 37 4.26 8.52 -3.11
CA GLN A 37 4.08 9.09 -4.45
C GLN A 37 2.75 8.63 -5.04
N ASN A 38 2.16 9.46 -5.90
CA ASN A 38 0.91 9.13 -6.59
C ASN A 38 1.15 8.28 -7.86
N SER A 39 2.00 7.24 -7.75
CA SER A 39 2.23 6.26 -8.80
C SER A 39 1.62 4.92 -8.37
N PRO A 40 1.05 4.13 -9.31
CA PRO A 40 0.56 2.80 -8.99
C PRO A 40 1.63 1.89 -8.36
N GLU A 41 2.88 2.02 -8.79
CA GLU A 41 4.03 1.23 -8.35
C GLU A 41 4.40 1.55 -6.89
N ASP A 42 4.45 2.84 -6.53
CA ASP A 42 4.75 3.25 -5.15
C ASP A 42 3.63 2.86 -4.19
N VAL A 43 2.36 2.99 -4.62
CA VAL A 43 1.20 2.53 -3.83
C VAL A 43 1.24 1.02 -3.67
N ALA A 44 1.52 0.26 -4.73
CA ALA A 44 1.67 -1.19 -4.65
C ALA A 44 2.79 -1.60 -3.69
N GLN A 45 3.95 -0.94 -3.74
CA GLN A 45 5.07 -1.20 -2.84
C GLN A 45 4.71 -0.91 -1.37
N PHE A 46 3.94 0.16 -1.12
CA PHE A 46 3.42 0.47 0.21
C PHE A 46 2.48 -0.62 0.73
N LEU A 47 1.55 -1.09 -0.10
CA LEU A 47 0.62 -2.17 0.24
C LEU A 47 1.36 -3.49 0.46
N TYR A 48 2.35 -3.80 -0.39
CA TYR A 48 3.16 -5.02 -0.32
C TYR A 48 3.98 -5.09 0.96
N LYS A 49 4.58 -3.97 1.37
CA LYS A 49 5.28 -3.88 2.66
C LYS A 49 4.33 -4.17 3.83
N GLY A 50 3.06 -3.79 3.72
CA GLY A 50 1.98 -4.19 4.63
C GLY A 50 2.14 -3.78 6.11
N GLU A 51 3.14 -2.96 6.44
CA GLU A 51 3.53 -2.71 7.82
C GLU A 51 2.48 -1.86 8.55
N GLY A 52 1.74 -2.46 9.47
CA GLY A 52 0.65 -1.78 10.20
C GLY A 52 -0.64 -1.58 9.39
N LEU A 53 -0.78 -2.25 8.25
CA LEU A 53 -1.97 -2.24 7.41
C LEU A 53 -2.83 -3.49 7.66
N ASN A 54 -4.15 -3.32 7.63
CA ASN A 54 -5.07 -4.44 7.69
C ASN A 54 -5.13 -5.14 6.32
N LYS A 55 -4.77 -6.42 6.28
CA LYS A 55 -4.75 -7.23 5.05
C LYS A 55 -6.12 -7.35 4.37
N THR A 56 -7.21 -7.34 5.12
CA THR A 56 -8.56 -7.33 4.54
C THR A 56 -8.79 -6.03 3.78
N VAL A 57 -8.41 -4.89 4.36
CA VAL A 57 -8.56 -3.57 3.73
C VAL A 57 -7.65 -3.41 2.51
N ILE A 58 -6.46 -4.03 2.54
CA ILE A 58 -5.60 -4.13 1.35
C ILE A 58 -6.35 -4.88 0.24
N GLY A 59 -6.92 -6.04 0.55
CA GLY A 59 -7.71 -6.81 -0.42
C GLY A 59 -8.90 -6.04 -0.99
N ASP A 60 -9.64 -5.33 -0.13
CA ASP A 60 -10.77 -4.50 -0.54
C ASP A 60 -10.32 -3.40 -1.52
N TYR A 61 -9.21 -2.70 -1.22
CA TYR A 61 -8.67 -1.66 -2.10
C TYR A 61 -8.16 -2.22 -3.43
N LEU A 62 -7.44 -3.35 -3.42
CA LEU A 62 -6.94 -4.00 -4.63
C LEU A 62 -8.07 -4.60 -5.49
N GLY A 63 -9.20 -4.94 -4.89
CA GLY A 63 -10.38 -5.49 -5.56
C GLY A 63 -11.33 -4.44 -6.15
N GLU A 64 -11.04 -3.15 -6.00
CA GLU A 64 -11.87 -2.08 -6.56
C GLU A 64 -11.77 -2.01 -8.09
N ARG A 65 -12.85 -1.52 -8.72
CA ARG A 65 -12.96 -1.45 -10.20
C ARG A 65 -12.38 -0.18 -10.81
N ASP A 66 -11.86 0.74 -10.00
CA ASP A 66 -11.25 1.97 -10.48
C ASP A 66 -9.96 1.66 -11.27
N ASP A 67 -9.75 2.37 -12.39
CA ASP A 67 -8.59 2.15 -13.27
C ASP A 67 -7.24 2.27 -12.53
N PHE A 68 -7.18 3.15 -11.53
CA PHE A 68 -5.98 3.30 -10.71
C PHE A 68 -5.75 2.06 -9.84
N ASN A 69 -6.79 1.55 -9.18
CA ASN A 69 -6.73 0.35 -8.34
C ASN A 69 -6.35 -0.90 -9.14
N ILE A 70 -6.85 -1.01 -10.38
CA ILE A 70 -6.46 -2.10 -11.30
C ILE A 70 -4.96 -2.05 -11.61
N LYS A 71 -4.41 -0.86 -11.89
CA LYS A 71 -2.96 -0.69 -12.11
C LYS A 71 -2.14 -1.00 -10.87
N VAL A 72 -2.62 -0.57 -9.69
CA VAL A 72 -1.98 -0.90 -8.41
C VAL A 72 -1.98 -2.41 -8.17
N LEU A 73 -3.09 -3.10 -8.47
CA LEU A 73 -3.16 -4.56 -8.37
C LEU A 73 -2.14 -5.22 -9.30
N GLN A 74 -2.03 -4.75 -10.55
CA GLN A 74 -1.04 -5.30 -11.47
C GLN A 74 0.38 -5.14 -10.92
N ALA A 75 0.76 -3.93 -10.50
CA ALA A 75 2.06 -3.68 -9.89
C ALA A 75 2.27 -4.50 -8.60
N PHE A 76 1.24 -4.69 -7.79
CA PHE A 76 1.31 -5.50 -6.56
C PHE A 76 1.58 -6.97 -6.85
N VAL A 77 0.98 -7.53 -7.90
CA VAL A 77 1.23 -8.90 -8.35
C VAL A 77 2.65 -9.03 -8.93
N GLU A 78 3.13 -8.02 -9.65
CA GLU A 78 4.51 -7.99 -10.20
C GLU A 78 5.59 -7.95 -9.10
N LEU A 79 5.27 -7.45 -7.89
CA LEU A 79 6.17 -7.51 -6.73
C LEU A 79 6.33 -8.92 -6.13
N HIS A 80 5.50 -9.89 -6.55
CA HIS A 80 5.64 -11.26 -6.11
C HIS A 80 6.52 -12.05 -7.09
N GLU A 81 7.62 -12.60 -6.59
CA GLU A 81 8.45 -13.51 -7.37
C GLU A 81 7.81 -14.90 -7.44
N PHE A 82 7.09 -15.16 -8.53
CA PHE A 82 6.48 -16.46 -8.79
C PHE A 82 7.34 -17.40 -9.65
N ALA A 83 8.52 -16.95 -10.09
CA ALA A 83 9.43 -17.77 -10.86
C ALA A 83 9.81 -19.04 -10.08
N ASP A 84 9.84 -20.18 -10.77
CA ASP A 84 10.18 -21.50 -10.23
C ASP A 84 9.28 -22.00 -9.08
N LEU A 85 8.14 -21.35 -8.82
CA LEU A 85 7.14 -21.82 -7.88
C LEU A 85 6.04 -22.62 -8.61
N ASN A 86 5.62 -23.73 -8.02
CA ASN A 86 4.39 -24.38 -8.43
C ASN A 86 3.17 -23.57 -7.96
N LEU A 87 1.99 -23.84 -8.53
CA LEU A 87 0.77 -23.07 -8.24
C LEU A 87 0.43 -23.02 -6.74
N VAL A 88 0.63 -24.11 -6.01
CA VAL A 88 0.34 -24.14 -4.56
C VAL A 88 1.34 -23.31 -3.77
N GLN A 89 2.59 -23.22 -4.23
CA GLN A 89 3.62 -22.37 -3.61
C GLN A 89 3.36 -20.90 -3.90
N ALA A 90 2.96 -20.55 -5.13
CA ALA A 90 2.63 -19.17 -5.51
C ALA A 90 1.39 -18.61 -4.77
N LEU A 91 0.48 -19.49 -4.32
CA LEU A 91 -0.72 -19.11 -3.58
C LEU A 91 -0.53 -19.01 -2.05
N ARG A 92 0.61 -19.43 -1.51
CA ARG A 92 0.89 -19.46 -0.06
C ARG A 92 1.53 -18.17 0.42
#